data_AF-A0A946RZ30-F1
#
_entry.id   AF-A0A946RZ30-F1
#
_cell.length_a   1.000
_cell.length_b   1.000
_cell.length_c   1.000
_cell.angle_alpha   90.00
_cell.angle_beta   90.00
_cell.angle_gamma   90.00
#
_symmetry.space_group_name_H-M   'P 1'
#
loop_
_entity.id
_entity.type
_entity.pdbx_description
1 polymer ?
#
loop_
_entity_poly.entity_id
_entity_poly.type
_entity_poly.pdbx_seq_one_letter_code
_entity_poly.pdbx_strand_id
1 'polypeptide(L)'
;MFKKPVFWIGFSLISVICTIFVFNFFPHAFPMLDLELTMDRESAIEKAAELNEKFDLSPVGYKDAAFFLSDGMTMIYVQLEGGGIDSCRKMMADTLYSLYFWRVRHFKENEIKEASYLFSPTGEVIGFYQKIPEDDPGAALSSDSARAIAELSCKDWNVDLTQWELVESSEEVRPSERVDHFFVYERPGIKVGEAPYRLDLTIRGDMLAEVDYSVKVP
;
A
#
# COMPACT_ATOMS: atom_id res chain seq x y z
N MET A 1 35.92 -41.68 26.36
CA MET A 1 34.50 -41.40 26.04
C MET A 1 34.15 -41.67 24.59
N PHE A 2 34.89 -41.14 23.61
CA PHE A 2 34.57 -41.22 22.16
C PHE A 2 34.77 -42.58 21.44
N LYS A 3 35.21 -43.64 22.13
CA LYS A 3 35.44 -44.97 21.51
C LYS A 3 34.32 -45.99 21.77
N LYS A 4 33.29 -45.63 22.55
CA LYS A 4 32.18 -46.54 22.88
C LYS A 4 31.06 -46.38 21.84
N PRO A 5 30.60 -47.46 21.18
CA PRO A 5 29.57 -47.38 20.14
C PRO A 5 28.25 -46.80 20.67
N VAL A 6 27.93 -47.05 21.94
CA VAL A 6 26.73 -46.52 22.61
C VAL A 6 26.67 -44.99 22.60
N PHE A 7 27.82 -44.31 22.73
CA PHE A 7 27.86 -42.84 22.67
C PHE A 7 27.48 -42.33 21.28
N TRP A 8 28.03 -42.94 20.22
CA TRP A 8 27.73 -42.54 18.84
C TRP A 8 26.30 -42.90 18.42
N ILE A 9 25.76 -44.01 18.92
CA ILE A 9 24.34 -44.38 18.71
C ILE A 9 23.44 -43.34 19.38
N GLY A 10 23.69 -43.00 20.65
CA GLY A 10 22.91 -41.98 21.36
C GLY A 10 23.02 -40.60 20.72
N PHE A 11 24.23 -40.19 20.32
CA PHE A 11 24.47 -38.93 19.61
C PHE A 11 23.73 -38.87 18.27
N SER A 12 23.79 -39.94 17.48
CA SER A 12 23.08 -40.01 16.19
C SER A 12 21.56 -39.94 16.39
N LEU A 13 21.04 -40.62 17.41
CA LEU A 13 19.61 -40.63 17.72
C LEU A 13 19.12 -39.25 18.18
N ILE A 14 19.89 -38.57 19.03
CA ILE A 14 19.62 -37.17 19.41
C ILE A 14 19.70 -36.25 18.20
N SER A 15 20.72 -36.41 17.35
CA SER A 15 20.85 -35.60 16.12
C SER A 15 19.63 -35.76 15.22
N VAL A 16 19.15 -36.99 15.01
CA VAL A 16 17.93 -37.25 14.21
C VAL A 16 16.70 -36.61 14.86
N ILE A 17 16.54 -36.71 16.18
CA ILE A 17 15.43 -36.06 16.90
C ILE A 17 15.49 -34.54 16.74
N CYS A 18 16.67 -33.92 16.90
CA CYS A 18 16.86 -32.49 16.72
C CYS A 18 16.56 -32.07 15.27
N THR A 19 17.00 -32.84 14.27
CA THR A 19 16.69 -32.58 12.86
C THR A 19 15.19 -32.65 12.61
N ILE A 20 14.50 -33.70 13.09
CA ILE A 20 13.04 -33.83 12.96
C ILE A 20 12.34 -32.66 13.65
N PHE A 21 12.78 -32.27 14.84
CA PHE A 21 12.23 -31.13 15.57
C PHE A 21 12.38 -29.83 14.77
N VAL A 22 13.58 -29.53 14.27
CA VAL A 22 13.80 -28.36 13.42
C VAL A 22 12.91 -28.41 12.19
N PHE A 23 12.85 -29.51 11.44
CA PHE A 23 11.99 -29.59 10.25
C PHE A 23 10.49 -29.37 10.54
N ASN A 24 9.98 -29.81 11.69
CA ASN A 24 8.57 -29.62 12.06
C ASN A 24 8.28 -28.21 12.60
N PHE A 25 9.20 -27.64 13.39
CA PHE A 25 8.97 -26.36 14.07
C PHE A 25 9.55 -25.16 13.32
N PHE A 26 10.45 -25.35 12.34
CA PHE A 26 11.03 -24.27 11.55
C PHE A 26 9.97 -23.46 10.78
N PRO A 27 8.96 -24.07 10.11
CA PRO A 27 7.88 -23.31 9.47
C PRO A 27 7.00 -22.52 10.44
N HIS A 28 6.93 -22.94 11.71
CA HIS A 28 6.16 -22.26 12.76
C HIS A 28 6.96 -21.12 13.41
N ALA A 29 8.28 -21.27 13.54
CA ALA A 29 9.18 -20.26 14.11
C ALA A 29 9.59 -19.19 13.09
N PHE A 30 9.68 -19.57 11.81
CA PHE A 30 9.98 -18.69 10.67
C PHE A 30 8.92 -18.89 9.59
N PRO A 31 7.68 -18.45 9.83
CA PRO A 31 6.67 -18.49 8.80
C PRO A 31 7.11 -17.58 7.63
N MET A 32 7.47 -18.20 6.51
CA MET A 32 7.74 -17.47 5.28
C MET A 32 6.41 -16.96 4.71
N LEU A 33 6.32 -15.65 4.51
CA LEU A 33 5.27 -15.06 3.69
C LEU A 33 5.70 -15.25 2.24
N ASP A 34 5.05 -16.20 1.56
CA ASP A 34 5.24 -16.40 0.12
C ASP A 34 4.63 -15.21 -0.61
N LEU A 35 5.50 -14.26 -0.97
CA LEU A 35 5.13 -13.08 -1.75
C LEU A 35 5.32 -13.39 -3.23
N GLU A 36 4.23 -13.35 -4.00
CA GLU A 36 4.31 -13.39 -5.45
C GLU A 36 4.77 -12.02 -5.98
N LEU A 37 6.04 -11.92 -6.37
CA LEU A 37 6.64 -10.72 -6.95
C LEU A 37 6.96 -10.98 -8.43
N THR A 38 6.07 -10.52 -9.31
CA THR A 38 6.24 -10.66 -10.77
C THR A 38 6.63 -9.35 -11.45
N MET A 39 6.24 -8.21 -10.87
CA MET A 39 6.66 -6.90 -11.36
C MET A 39 8.09 -6.59 -10.91
N ASP A 40 8.93 -6.19 -11.85
CA ASP A 40 10.28 -5.67 -11.57
C ASP A 40 10.34 -4.13 -11.63
N ARG A 41 11.52 -3.60 -11.30
CA ARG A 41 11.77 -2.16 -11.24
C ARG A 41 11.57 -1.46 -12.58
N GLU A 42 12.00 -2.08 -13.69
CA GLU A 42 11.96 -1.46 -15.02
C GLU A 42 10.51 -1.39 -15.52
N SER A 43 9.77 -2.48 -15.33
CA SER A 43 8.34 -2.57 -15.64
C SER A 43 7.52 -1.56 -14.82
N ALA A 44 7.89 -1.32 -13.55
CA ALA A 44 7.24 -0.31 -12.71
C ALA A 44 7.43 1.11 -13.26
N ILE A 45 8.64 1.44 -13.71
CA ILE A 45 8.94 2.76 -14.30
C ILE A 45 8.21 2.94 -15.62
N GLU A 46 8.22 1.94 -16.49
CA GLU A 46 7.52 1.99 -17.78
C GLU A 46 6.02 2.22 -17.57
N LYS A 47 5.40 1.44 -16.68
CA LYS A 47 3.97 1.58 -16.38
C LYS A 47 3.61 2.92 -15.72
N ALA A 48 4.50 3.48 -14.88
CA ALA A 48 4.29 4.80 -14.32
C ALA A 48 4.35 5.90 -15.39
N ALA A 49 5.24 5.76 -16.38
CA ALA A 49 5.30 6.68 -17.51
C ALA A 49 4.01 6.61 -18.36
N GLU A 50 3.49 5.41 -18.65
CA GLU A 50 2.21 5.23 -19.36
C GLU A 50 1.04 5.91 -18.62
N LEU A 51 0.95 5.75 -17.30
CA LEU A 51 -0.06 6.43 -16.49
C LEU A 51 0.12 7.95 -16.53
N ASN A 52 1.37 8.44 -16.52
CA ASN A 52 1.60 9.87 -16.63
C ASN A 52 1.23 10.44 -18.01
N GLU A 53 1.42 9.69 -19.10
CA GLU A 53 0.94 10.11 -20.42
C GLU A 53 -0.58 10.25 -20.47
N LYS A 54 -1.30 9.43 -19.71
CA LYS A 54 -2.77 9.48 -19.62
C LYS A 54 -3.29 10.59 -18.71
N PHE A 55 -2.67 10.83 -17.56
CA PHE A 55 -3.21 11.68 -16.50
C PHE A 55 -2.44 12.99 -16.25
N ASP A 56 -1.24 13.16 -16.82
CA ASP A 56 -0.38 14.36 -16.71
C ASP A 56 -0.16 14.88 -15.27
N LEU A 57 0.09 13.96 -14.34
CA LEU A 57 0.22 14.29 -12.93
C LEU A 57 1.63 14.78 -12.55
N SER A 58 2.64 14.42 -13.32
CA SER A 58 4.06 14.66 -13.01
C SER A 58 4.54 16.06 -13.46
N PRO A 59 5.68 16.55 -12.95
CA PRO A 59 6.32 17.74 -13.50
C PRO A 59 6.93 17.49 -14.88
N VAL A 60 7.02 18.51 -15.73
CA VAL A 60 7.59 18.38 -17.07
C VAL A 60 9.11 18.15 -16.98
N GLY A 61 9.59 17.08 -17.61
CA GLY A 61 11.00 16.67 -17.56
C GLY A 61 11.38 16.05 -16.21
N TYR A 62 10.47 15.29 -15.61
CA TYR A 62 10.70 14.56 -14.37
C TYR A 62 11.86 13.55 -14.48
N LYS A 63 12.40 13.17 -13.33
CA LYS A 63 13.26 12.01 -13.09
C LYS A 63 12.51 11.00 -12.24
N ASP A 64 12.89 9.74 -12.38
CA ASP A 64 12.22 8.62 -11.73
C ASP A 64 13.02 8.01 -10.60
N ALA A 65 12.33 7.66 -9.51
CA ALA A 65 12.85 6.82 -8.46
C ALA A 65 11.82 5.73 -8.10
N ALA A 66 12.22 4.47 -8.28
CA ALA A 66 11.39 3.30 -8.00
C ALA A 66 11.88 2.59 -6.73
N PHE A 67 10.94 2.26 -5.84
CA PHE A 67 11.18 1.61 -4.55
C PHE A 67 10.21 0.44 -4.38
N PHE A 68 10.69 -0.67 -3.82
CA PHE A 68 9.82 -1.72 -3.31
C PHE A 68 9.70 -1.54 -1.79
N LEU A 69 8.48 -1.37 -1.31
CA LEU A 69 8.18 -0.97 0.07
C LEU A 69 7.19 -1.93 0.71
N SER A 70 7.04 -1.81 2.04
CA SER A 70 6.03 -2.49 2.82
C SER A 70 5.41 -1.56 3.85
N ASP A 71 4.12 -1.70 4.14
CA ASP A 71 3.52 -1.09 5.32
C ASP A 71 3.89 -1.86 6.58
N GLY A 72 4.97 -1.41 7.22
CA GLY A 72 5.49 -2.02 8.44
C GLY A 72 4.54 -1.88 9.63
N MET A 73 3.79 -0.78 9.74
CA MET A 73 2.91 -0.53 10.88
C MET A 73 1.71 -1.48 10.84
N THR A 74 1.06 -1.56 9.67
CA THR A 74 -0.02 -2.52 9.45
C THR A 74 0.50 -3.94 9.64
N MET A 75 1.68 -4.28 9.10
CA MET A 75 2.26 -5.62 9.29
C MET A 75 2.47 -5.99 10.76
N ILE A 76 3.05 -5.08 11.56
CA ILE A 76 3.28 -5.29 12.99
C ILE A 76 1.94 -5.49 13.71
N TYR A 77 0.95 -4.63 13.44
CA TYR A 77 -0.37 -4.74 14.04
C TYR A 77 -1.04 -6.07 13.72
N VAL A 78 -1.04 -6.49 12.45
CA VAL A 78 -1.67 -7.75 12.05
C VAL A 78 -1.00 -8.95 12.71
N GLN A 79 0.33 -8.93 12.81
CA GLN A 79 1.10 -10.00 13.45
C GLN A 79 0.87 -10.09 14.96
N LEU A 80 0.73 -8.97 15.66
CA LEU A 80 0.61 -8.94 17.12
C LEU A 80 -0.85 -9.02 17.59
N GLU A 81 -1.77 -8.34 16.92
CA GLU A 81 -3.14 -8.13 17.38
C GLU A 81 -4.20 -8.57 16.34
N GLY A 82 -3.87 -8.53 15.04
CA GLY A 82 -4.81 -8.83 13.95
C GLY A 82 -4.99 -10.31 13.59
N GLY A 83 -4.54 -11.24 14.43
CA GLY A 83 -4.67 -12.69 14.20
C GLY A 83 -3.40 -13.38 13.67
N GLY A 84 -2.25 -12.71 13.73
CA GLY A 84 -0.95 -13.32 13.47
C GLY A 84 -0.65 -13.51 11.99
N ILE A 85 0.27 -14.42 11.71
CA ILE A 85 0.77 -14.65 10.35
C ILE A 85 -0.30 -15.16 9.38
N ASP A 86 -1.29 -15.91 9.86
CA ASP A 86 -2.36 -16.42 9.00
C ASP A 86 -3.25 -15.28 8.51
N SER A 87 -3.50 -14.27 9.34
CA SER A 87 -4.17 -13.03 8.92
C SER A 87 -3.33 -12.25 7.91
N CYS A 88 -2.01 -12.15 8.09
CA CYS A 88 -1.12 -11.55 7.09
C CYS A 88 -1.20 -12.29 5.75
N ARG A 89 -1.14 -13.63 5.76
CA ARG A 89 -1.25 -14.44 4.54
C ARG A 89 -2.60 -14.24 3.85
N LYS A 90 -3.67 -14.15 4.64
CA LYS A 90 -5.02 -13.92 4.12
C LYS A 90 -5.16 -12.52 3.51
N MET A 91 -4.60 -11.50 4.16
CA MET A 91 -4.55 -10.13 3.64
C MET A 91 -3.74 -10.05 2.35
N MET A 92 -2.59 -10.72 2.27
CA MET A 92 -1.76 -10.75 1.04
C MET A 92 -2.40 -11.52 -0.11
N ALA A 93 -3.26 -12.50 0.18
CA ALA A 93 -3.99 -13.27 -0.82
C ALA A 93 -5.29 -12.56 -1.28
N ASP A 94 -5.74 -11.55 -0.53
CA ASP A 94 -6.86 -10.70 -0.88
C ASP A 94 -6.37 -9.53 -1.75
N THR A 95 -7.26 -8.92 -2.52
CA THR A 95 -6.97 -7.76 -3.38
C THR A 95 -7.40 -6.44 -2.75
N LEU A 96 -7.93 -6.46 -1.52
CA LEU A 96 -8.44 -5.27 -0.83
C LEU A 96 -7.34 -4.30 -0.39
N TYR A 97 -6.15 -4.79 -0.06
CA TYR A 97 -5.06 -3.98 0.45
C TYR A 97 -3.71 -4.64 0.21
N SER A 98 -2.72 -3.87 -0.26
CA SER A 98 -1.40 -4.39 -0.59
C SER A 98 -0.38 -4.03 0.49
N LEU A 99 0.00 -5.02 1.33
CA LEU A 99 1.03 -4.84 2.36
C LEU A 99 2.41 -4.51 1.79
N TYR A 100 2.71 -5.02 0.60
CA TYR A 100 3.93 -4.76 -0.14
C TYR A 100 3.58 -4.11 -1.46
N PHE A 101 4.36 -3.14 -1.91
CA PHE A 101 4.05 -2.43 -3.15
C PHE A 101 5.29 -1.79 -3.76
N TRP A 102 5.24 -1.62 -5.08
CA TRP A 102 6.14 -0.73 -5.79
C TRP A 102 5.62 0.71 -5.68
N ARG A 103 6.51 1.64 -5.39
CA ARG A 103 6.27 3.08 -5.50
C ARG A 103 7.23 3.66 -6.52
N VAL A 104 6.69 4.30 -7.56
CA VAL A 104 7.48 5.03 -8.55
C VAL A 104 7.19 6.51 -8.41
N ARG A 105 8.21 7.26 -7.99
CA ARG A 105 8.14 8.71 -7.79
C ARG A 105 8.73 9.44 -8.99
N HIS A 106 7.93 10.28 -9.61
CA HIS A 106 8.32 11.25 -10.62
C HIS A 106 8.54 12.61 -9.95
N PHE A 107 9.77 13.12 -10.00
CA PHE A 107 10.16 14.36 -9.34
C PHE A 107 11.10 15.18 -10.21
N LYS A 108 11.20 16.48 -9.93
CA LYS A 108 12.18 17.36 -10.56
C LYS A 108 12.85 18.23 -9.51
N GLU A 109 14.16 18.35 -9.58
CA GLU A 109 14.94 19.12 -8.62
C GLU A 109 14.44 20.57 -8.58
N ASN A 110 14.22 21.09 -7.36
CA ASN A 110 13.70 22.44 -7.08
C ASN A 110 12.24 22.68 -7.53
N GLU A 111 11.47 21.63 -7.82
CA GLU A 111 10.02 21.73 -8.01
C GLU A 111 9.29 21.00 -6.87
N ILE A 112 8.23 21.62 -6.34
CA ILE A 112 7.36 20.99 -5.33
C ILE A 112 6.40 19.99 -5.98
N LYS A 113 6.07 20.21 -7.27
CA LYS A 113 5.17 19.33 -8.02
C LYS A 113 5.84 17.96 -8.21
N GLU A 114 5.18 16.91 -7.75
CA GLU A 114 5.65 15.54 -7.83
C GLU A 114 4.47 14.59 -8.00
N ALA A 115 4.70 13.42 -8.60
CA ALA A 115 3.71 12.36 -8.62
C ALA A 115 4.35 11.07 -8.13
N SER A 116 3.56 10.22 -7.48
CA SER A 116 3.94 8.88 -7.09
C SER A 116 2.84 7.91 -7.50
N TYR A 117 3.22 6.84 -8.19
CA TYR A 117 2.33 5.78 -8.62
C TYR A 117 2.61 4.54 -7.79
N LEU A 118 1.56 3.88 -7.32
CA LEU A 118 1.65 2.70 -6.48
C LEU A 118 1.15 1.48 -7.26
N PHE A 119 1.95 0.41 -7.22
CA PHE A 119 1.61 -0.86 -7.86
C PHE A 119 1.70 -2.01 -6.87
N SER A 120 0.82 -3.00 -7.02
CA SER A 120 0.94 -4.27 -6.32
C SER A 120 2.25 -4.99 -6.73
N PRO A 121 2.69 -6.00 -5.98
CA PRO A 121 3.83 -6.84 -6.34
C PRO A 121 3.66 -7.56 -7.70
N THR A 122 2.40 -7.73 -8.13
CA THR A 122 2.02 -8.32 -9.42
C THR A 122 1.81 -7.29 -10.53
N GLY A 123 1.93 -6.00 -10.21
CA GLY A 123 1.89 -4.90 -11.16
C GLY A 123 0.51 -4.27 -11.38
N GLU A 124 -0.50 -4.60 -10.59
CA GLU A 124 -1.80 -3.91 -10.61
C GLU A 124 -1.65 -2.48 -10.07
N VAL A 125 -2.38 -1.52 -10.62
CA VAL A 125 -2.37 -0.14 -10.10
C VAL A 125 -3.22 -0.13 -8.83
N ILE A 126 -2.62 0.26 -7.72
CA ILE A 126 -3.30 0.27 -6.40
C ILE A 126 -3.47 1.68 -5.84
N GLY A 127 -2.89 2.69 -6.49
CA GLY A 127 -3.04 4.07 -6.03
C GLY A 127 -2.10 5.05 -6.68
N PHE A 128 -2.26 6.31 -6.34
CA PHE A 128 -1.34 7.37 -6.70
C PHE A 128 -1.43 8.53 -5.71
N TYR A 129 -0.39 9.36 -5.71
CA TYR A 129 -0.33 10.59 -4.97
C TYR A 129 0.30 11.68 -5.84
N GLN A 130 -0.35 12.83 -5.94
CA GLN A 130 0.19 14.02 -6.57
C GLN A 130 0.46 15.08 -5.50
N LYS A 131 1.69 15.58 -5.44
CA LYS A 131 2.06 16.78 -4.72
C LYS A 131 2.02 17.97 -5.68
N ILE A 132 1.43 19.08 -5.24
CA ILE A 132 1.49 20.39 -5.90
C ILE A 132 1.80 21.47 -4.87
N PRO A 133 2.44 22.59 -5.25
CA PRO A 133 2.58 23.78 -4.42
C PRO A 133 1.27 24.23 -3.75
N GLU A 134 1.37 24.75 -2.53
CA GLU A 134 0.22 25.33 -1.82
C GLU A 134 -0.28 26.62 -2.49
N ASP A 135 0.65 27.39 -3.06
CA ASP A 135 0.37 28.64 -3.77
C ASP A 135 -0.14 28.41 -5.21
N ASP A 136 -0.17 27.16 -5.70
CA ASP A 136 -0.73 26.88 -7.02
C ASP A 136 -2.22 27.23 -7.04
N PRO A 137 -2.69 28.00 -8.04
CA PRO A 137 -4.09 28.35 -8.14
C PRO A 137 -4.93 27.10 -8.38
N GLY A 138 -6.15 27.10 -7.84
CA GLY A 138 -7.12 26.05 -8.09
C GLY A 138 -8.51 26.46 -7.65
N ALA A 139 -9.49 25.62 -7.96
CA ALA A 139 -10.87 25.91 -7.62
C ALA A 139 -11.11 25.91 -6.10
N ALA A 140 -12.09 26.70 -5.66
CA ALA A 140 -12.64 26.65 -4.31
C ALA A 140 -14.03 26.00 -4.39
N LEU A 141 -14.07 24.67 -4.57
CA LEU A 141 -15.32 23.92 -4.72
C LEU A 141 -15.98 23.65 -3.36
N SER A 142 -17.30 23.47 -3.39
CA SER A 142 -18.02 22.90 -2.23
C SER A 142 -17.70 21.42 -2.07
N SER A 143 -17.76 20.94 -0.83
CA SER A 143 -17.51 19.53 -0.47
C SER A 143 -18.34 18.55 -1.32
N ASP A 144 -19.63 18.82 -1.57
CA ASP A 144 -20.46 17.96 -2.43
C ASP A 144 -19.98 17.91 -3.88
N SER A 145 -19.50 19.03 -4.43
CA SER A 145 -18.98 19.09 -5.81
C SER A 145 -17.63 18.38 -5.92
N ALA A 146 -16.74 18.61 -4.94
CA ALA A 146 -15.47 17.92 -4.85
C ALA A 146 -15.65 16.40 -4.68
N ARG A 147 -16.60 15.97 -3.85
CA ARG A 147 -16.94 14.54 -3.69
C ARG A 147 -17.41 13.93 -5.00
N ALA A 148 -18.30 14.60 -5.73
CA ALA A 148 -18.77 14.10 -7.02
C ALA A 148 -17.63 13.93 -8.03
N ILE A 149 -16.63 14.82 -8.01
CA ILE A 149 -15.41 14.69 -8.82
C ILE A 149 -14.57 13.49 -8.35
N ALA A 150 -14.39 13.32 -7.04
CA ALA A 150 -13.63 12.21 -6.47
C ALA A 150 -14.21 10.86 -6.87
N GLU A 151 -15.52 10.68 -6.65
CA GLU A 151 -16.24 9.42 -6.91
C GLU A 151 -16.35 9.09 -8.41
N LEU A 152 -16.32 10.12 -9.27
CA LEU A 152 -16.26 9.93 -10.71
C LEU A 152 -14.85 9.53 -11.16
N SER A 153 -13.84 10.27 -10.70
CA SER A 153 -12.46 10.16 -11.19
C SER A 153 -11.74 8.93 -10.63
N CYS A 154 -12.11 8.45 -9.44
CA CYS A 154 -11.48 7.25 -8.84
C CYS A 154 -11.73 5.98 -9.67
N LYS A 155 -12.78 5.96 -10.50
CA LYS A 155 -13.08 4.84 -11.40
C LYS A 155 -11.98 4.61 -12.44
N ASP A 156 -11.29 5.67 -12.85
CA ASP A 156 -10.14 5.57 -13.76
C ASP A 156 -8.93 4.88 -13.12
N TRP A 157 -8.96 4.72 -11.80
CA TRP A 157 -7.96 4.05 -10.96
C TRP A 157 -8.45 2.70 -10.43
N ASN A 158 -9.43 2.08 -11.09
CA ASN A 158 -10.03 0.79 -10.73
C ASN A 158 -10.66 0.75 -9.34
N VAL A 159 -11.06 1.90 -8.80
CA VAL A 159 -11.75 1.98 -7.51
C VAL A 159 -13.25 1.81 -7.73
N ASP A 160 -13.82 0.76 -7.13
CA ASP A 160 -15.27 0.57 -7.00
C ASP A 160 -15.75 0.96 -5.61
N LEU A 161 -16.40 2.12 -5.50
CA LEU A 161 -16.94 2.66 -4.25
C LEU A 161 -18.27 2.01 -3.80
N THR A 162 -18.89 1.12 -4.58
CA THR A 162 -20.22 0.56 -4.24
C THR A 162 -20.24 -0.23 -2.93
N GLN A 163 -19.08 -0.69 -2.48
CA GLN A 163 -18.92 -1.42 -1.24
C GLN A 163 -18.02 -0.67 -0.25
N TRP A 164 -17.97 0.67 -0.35
CA TRP A 164 -17.31 1.56 0.59
C TRP A 164 -18.30 2.61 1.12
N GLU A 165 -18.15 3.00 2.39
CA GLU A 165 -19.00 3.99 3.03
C GLU A 165 -18.17 5.22 3.42
N LEU A 166 -18.64 6.42 3.08
CA LEU A 166 -17.99 7.65 3.48
C LEU A 166 -18.09 7.82 5.01
N VAL A 167 -16.94 7.87 5.68
CA VAL A 167 -16.87 8.01 7.16
C VAL A 167 -16.30 9.35 7.59
N GLU A 168 -15.51 10.01 6.75
CA GLU A 168 -14.92 11.31 7.06
C GLU A 168 -14.87 12.20 5.82
N SER A 169 -15.13 13.49 6.03
CA SER A 169 -14.99 14.53 5.03
C SER A 169 -14.41 15.76 5.71
N SER A 170 -13.32 16.28 5.17
CA SER A 170 -12.69 17.51 5.64
C SER A 170 -12.16 18.33 4.47
N GLU A 171 -11.87 19.60 4.73
CA GLU A 171 -11.36 20.53 3.73
C GLU A 171 -10.26 21.42 4.32
N GLU A 172 -9.37 21.89 3.48
CA GLU A 172 -8.30 22.82 3.83
C GLU A 172 -8.21 23.93 2.78
N VAL A 173 -8.28 25.19 3.25
CA VAL A 173 -8.10 26.36 2.40
C VAL A 173 -6.60 26.68 2.33
N ARG A 174 -6.06 26.69 1.12
CA ARG A 174 -4.66 27.01 0.84
C ARG A 174 -4.43 28.52 0.72
N PRO A 175 -3.18 29.00 0.82
CA PRO A 175 -2.87 30.43 0.66
C PRO A 175 -3.32 31.03 -0.69
N SER A 176 -3.41 30.19 -1.72
CA SER A 176 -3.92 30.53 -3.06
C SER A 176 -5.44 30.68 -3.15
N GLU A 177 -6.16 30.54 -2.03
CA GLU A 177 -7.63 30.43 -1.93
C GLU A 177 -8.22 29.15 -2.54
N ARG A 178 -7.38 28.26 -3.08
CA ARG A 178 -7.75 26.90 -3.47
C ARG A 178 -8.23 26.12 -2.25
N VAL A 179 -9.29 25.32 -2.44
CA VAL A 179 -9.78 24.41 -1.39
C VAL A 179 -9.42 22.98 -1.76
N ASP A 180 -8.66 22.32 -0.90
CA ASP A 180 -8.34 20.90 -1.00
C ASP A 180 -9.34 20.13 -0.12
N HIS A 181 -9.94 19.05 -0.65
CA HIS A 181 -10.90 18.21 0.08
C HIS A 181 -10.34 16.82 0.31
N PHE A 182 -10.61 16.26 1.49
CA PHE A 182 -10.19 14.92 1.90
C PHE A 182 -11.41 14.10 2.25
N PHE A 183 -11.57 12.96 1.57
CA PHE A 183 -12.65 12.02 1.80
C PHE A 183 -12.07 10.68 2.21
N VAL A 184 -12.52 10.18 3.37
CA VAL A 184 -12.13 8.87 3.87
C VAL A 184 -13.34 7.96 3.76
N TYR A 185 -13.17 6.88 3.01
CA TYR A 185 -14.14 5.82 2.89
C TYR A 185 -13.68 4.61 3.70
N GLU A 186 -14.62 3.88 4.30
CA GLU A 186 -14.36 2.69 5.09
C GLU A 186 -15.08 1.48 4.50
N ARG A 187 -14.44 0.31 4.60
CA ARG A 187 -15.01 -0.95 4.11
C ARG A 187 -15.92 -1.57 5.18
N PRO A 188 -17.25 -1.56 5.02
CA PRO A 188 -18.16 -2.06 6.05
C PRO A 188 -18.03 -3.58 6.22
N GLY A 189 -17.99 -4.02 7.48
CA GLY A 189 -18.01 -5.44 7.85
C GLY A 189 -16.73 -6.24 7.56
N ILE A 190 -15.70 -5.62 6.96
CA ILE A 190 -14.41 -6.24 6.70
C ILE A 190 -13.33 -5.50 7.49
N LYS A 191 -12.64 -6.22 8.37
CA LYS A 191 -11.57 -5.69 9.21
C LYS A 191 -10.48 -6.73 9.41
N VAL A 192 -9.28 -6.26 9.77
CA VAL A 192 -8.20 -7.11 10.26
C VAL A 192 -8.04 -6.84 11.75
N GLY A 193 -8.25 -7.85 12.60
CA GLY A 193 -8.44 -7.61 14.04
C GLY A 193 -9.60 -6.63 14.28
N GLU A 194 -9.28 -5.47 14.85
CA GLU A 194 -10.21 -4.36 15.06
C GLU A 194 -9.97 -3.17 14.11
N ALA A 195 -8.98 -3.26 13.22
CA ALA A 195 -8.64 -2.22 12.27
C ALA A 195 -9.47 -2.35 10.97
N PRO A 196 -10.33 -1.36 10.63
CA PRO A 196 -11.03 -1.35 9.36
C PRO A 196 -10.11 -0.95 8.20
N TYR A 197 -10.45 -1.43 7.00
CA TYR A 197 -9.83 -0.97 5.76
C TYR A 197 -10.41 0.37 5.33
N ARG A 198 -9.55 1.25 4.85
CA ARG A 198 -9.89 2.60 4.41
C ARG A 198 -9.35 2.90 3.02
N LEU A 199 -10.02 3.83 2.38
CA LEU A 199 -9.67 4.38 1.08
C LEU A 199 -9.76 5.90 1.20
N ASP A 200 -8.66 6.57 0.93
CA ASP A 200 -8.52 8.00 1.00
C ASP A 200 -8.54 8.57 -0.42
N LEU A 201 -9.47 9.51 -0.67
CA LEU A 201 -9.56 10.27 -1.91
C LEU A 201 -9.31 11.76 -1.60
N THR A 202 -8.24 12.32 -2.16
CA THR A 202 -7.91 13.74 -2.01
C THR A 202 -8.20 14.49 -3.30
N ILE A 203 -8.98 15.57 -3.21
CA ILE A 203 -9.17 16.55 -4.27
C ILE A 203 -8.31 17.77 -3.98
N ARG A 204 -7.59 18.28 -4.97
CA ARG A 204 -6.89 19.56 -4.89
C ARG A 204 -7.53 20.53 -5.88
N GLY A 205 -8.30 21.48 -5.36
CA GLY A 205 -9.17 22.32 -6.18
C GLY A 205 -10.27 21.54 -6.86
N ASP A 206 -10.08 21.21 -8.14
CA ASP A 206 -11.04 20.51 -9.01
C ASP A 206 -10.48 19.20 -9.61
N MET A 207 -9.34 18.71 -9.11
CA MET A 207 -8.69 17.49 -9.62
C MET A 207 -8.48 16.45 -8.52
N LEU A 208 -8.68 15.17 -8.86
CA LEU A 208 -8.29 14.04 -8.01
C LEU A 208 -6.77 13.95 -7.95
N ALA A 209 -6.23 14.12 -6.76
CA ALA A 209 -4.79 14.15 -6.52
C ALA A 209 -4.29 12.91 -5.76
N GLU A 210 -5.18 12.11 -5.17
CA GLU A 210 -4.79 10.95 -4.38
C GLU A 210 -5.85 9.86 -4.42
N VAL A 211 -5.37 8.63 -4.55
CA VAL A 211 -6.08 7.39 -4.26
C VAL A 211 -5.13 6.56 -3.43
N ASP A 212 -5.42 6.41 -2.13
CA ASP A 212 -4.59 5.62 -1.22
C ASP A 212 -5.44 4.64 -0.41
N TYR A 213 -4.99 3.40 -0.32
CA TYR A 213 -5.62 2.40 0.53
C TYR A 213 -4.84 2.31 1.84
N SER A 214 -5.54 2.29 2.96
CA SER A 214 -4.93 2.25 4.29
C SER A 214 -5.66 1.28 5.23
N VAL A 215 -4.98 0.89 6.30
CA VAL A 215 -5.59 0.14 7.41
C VAL A 215 -5.54 1.03 8.64
N LYS A 216 -6.68 1.28 9.27
CA LYS A 216 -6.75 2.15 10.45
C LYS A 216 -6.27 1.41 11.70
N VAL A 217 -4.96 1.33 11.84
CA VAL A 217 -4.30 0.79 13.04
C VAL A 217 -4.54 1.75 14.23
N PRO A 218 -4.97 1.25 15.41
CA PRO A 218 -5.19 2.06 16.62
C PRO A 218 -3.95 2.74 17.20
#